data_AF-A0A150PPP4-F1
#
_entry.id   AF-A0A150PPP4-F1
#
_cell.length_a   1.000
_cell.length_b   1.000
_cell.length_c   1.000
_cell.angle_alpha   90.00
_cell.angle_beta   90.00
_cell.angle_gamma   90.00
#
_symmetry.space_group_name_H-M   'P 1'
#
loop_
_entity.id
_entity.type
_entity.pdbx_description
1 polymer ?
#
loop_
_entity_poly.entity_id
_entity_poly.type
_entity_poly.pdbx_seq_one_letter_code
_entity_poly.pdbx_strand_id
1 'polypeptide(L)'
;MAFVDPHRVAEQHAPSSHGPVEARDLLAQLRPIRPRERIVLLLIGERERVSHIARILKLPVETAFSRLRLGRKHLVHVFKRWRRLR
;
A
#
# COMPACT_ATOMS: atom_id res chain seq x y z
N MET A 1 -16.28 -31.76 0.24
CA MET A 1 -15.83 -30.35 0.33
C MET A 1 -14.52 -30.25 -0.43
N ALA A 2 -14.51 -29.60 -1.60
CA ALA A 2 -13.30 -29.46 -2.41
C ALA A 2 -12.45 -28.31 -1.85
N PHE A 3 -11.20 -28.62 -1.45
CA PHE A 3 -10.21 -27.61 -1.09
C PHE A 3 -9.91 -26.77 -2.32
N VAL A 4 -10.21 -25.47 -2.24
CA VAL A 4 -9.79 -24.49 -3.25
C VAL A 4 -8.28 -24.32 -3.10
N ASP A 5 -7.55 -24.71 -4.14
CA ASP A 5 -6.10 -24.56 -4.24
C ASP A 5 -5.72 -23.07 -4.13
N PRO A 6 -4.93 -22.65 -3.12
CA PRO A 6 -4.54 -21.25 -2.93
C PRO A 6 -3.70 -20.71 -4.09
N HIS A 7 -3.12 -21.57 -4.92
CA HIS A 7 -2.36 -21.15 -6.11
C HIS A 7 -3.26 -20.66 -7.25
N ARG A 8 -4.52 -21.10 -7.31
CA ARG A 8 -5.44 -20.74 -8.40
C ARG A 8 -5.99 -19.31 -8.28
N VAL A 9 -5.88 -18.69 -7.10
CA VAL A 9 -6.34 -17.30 -6.85
C VAL A 9 -5.29 -16.27 -7.26
N ALA A 10 -4.05 -16.69 -7.53
CA ALA A 10 -2.97 -15.80 -7.92
C ALA A 10 -3.01 -15.36 -9.40
N GLU A 11 -3.71 -16.10 -10.26
CA GLU A 11 -3.67 -15.94 -11.72
C GLU A 11 -4.53 -14.80 -12.29
N GLN A 12 -5.30 -14.09 -11.47
CA GLN A 12 -6.06 -12.91 -11.90
C GLN A 12 -5.40 -11.58 -11.48
N HIS A 13 -4.07 -11.56 -11.29
CA HIS A 13 -3.34 -10.30 -11.35
C HIS A 13 -3.31 -9.83 -12.80
N ALA A 14 -4.23 -8.92 -13.16
CA ALA A 14 -4.10 -8.15 -14.40
C ALA A 14 -2.65 -7.63 -14.48
N PRO A 15 -1.94 -7.82 -15.61
CA PRO A 15 -0.55 -7.44 -15.71
C PRO A 15 -0.43 -5.98 -15.33
N SER A 16 0.39 -5.69 -14.32
CA SER A 16 0.66 -4.32 -13.92
C SER A 16 1.14 -3.57 -15.15
N SER A 17 0.46 -2.49 -15.52
CA SER A 17 0.84 -1.66 -16.66
C SER A 17 2.24 -1.05 -16.50
N HIS A 18 2.87 -1.19 -15.33
CA HIS A 18 4.12 -0.55 -14.94
C HIS A 18 5.39 -1.40 -15.22
N GLY A 19 5.26 -2.62 -15.77
CA GLY A 19 6.40 -3.54 -15.94
C GLY A 19 6.86 -4.12 -14.59
N PRO A 20 7.82 -5.06 -14.59
CA PRO A 20 8.43 -5.53 -13.34
C PRO A 20 9.18 -4.37 -12.69
N VAL A 21 8.70 -3.95 -11.51
CA VAL A 21 9.37 -2.95 -10.68
C VAL A 21 9.97 -3.68 -9.49
N GLU A 22 11.28 -3.58 -9.33
CA GLU A 22 11.99 -4.06 -8.14
C GLU A 22 11.33 -3.47 -6.89
N ALA A 23 10.98 -4.31 -5.91
CA ALA A 23 10.34 -3.87 -4.67
C ALA A 23 11.16 -2.79 -3.94
N ARG A 24 12.50 -2.84 -4.09
CA ARG A 24 13.43 -1.85 -3.57
C ARG A 24 13.21 -0.46 -4.17
N ASP A 25 12.96 -0.38 -5.47
CA ASP A 25 12.72 0.88 -6.18
C ASP A 25 11.35 1.44 -5.84
N LEU A 26 10.34 0.58 -5.65
CA LEU A 26 9.04 0.99 -5.13
C LEU A 26 9.18 1.63 -3.75
N LEU A 27 9.89 0.98 -2.82
CA LEU A 27 10.14 1.48 -1.47
C LEU A 27 10.96 2.78 -1.45
N ALA A 28 11.97 2.89 -2.32
CA ALA A 28 12.75 4.11 -2.49
C ALA A 28 11.87 5.29 -2.92
N GLN A 29 10.89 5.03 -3.78
CA GLN A 29 9.98 6.05 -4.27
C GLN A 29 8.88 6.43 -3.27
N LEU A 30 8.64 5.62 -2.23
CA LEU A 30 7.79 5.97 -1.08
C LEU A 30 8.52 6.80 -0.02
N ARG A 31 9.84 7.03 -0.15
CA ARG A 31 10.62 7.88 0.77
C ARG A 31 10.03 9.28 1.01
N PRO A 32 9.47 9.98 0.00
CA PRO A 32 8.87 11.31 0.19
C PRO A 32 7.63 11.32 1.09
N ILE A 33 6.97 10.17 1.28
CA ILE A 33 5.83 10.06 2.19
C ILE A 33 6.35 10.06 3.62
N ARG A 34 5.72 10.86 4.50
CA ARG A 34 6.12 10.96 5.91
C ARG A 34 6.13 9.57 6.56
N PRO A 35 7.12 9.22 7.41
CA PRO A 35 7.23 7.88 8.00
C PRO A 35 5.94 7.39 8.69
N ARG A 36 5.25 8.30 9.40
CA ARG A 36 3.99 8.00 10.12
C ARG A 36 2.81 7.67 9.20
N GLU A 37 2.80 8.19 7.98
CA GLU A 37 1.78 7.91 6.96
C GLU A 37 2.15 6.66 6.17
N ARG A 38 3.45 6.53 5.84
CA ARG A 38 4.01 5.40 5.11
C ARG A 38 3.78 4.07 5.82
N ILE A 39 3.98 4.00 7.14
CA ILE A 39 3.76 2.75 7.89
C ILE A 39 2.31 2.26 7.81
N VAL A 40 1.33 3.19 7.83
CA VAL A 40 -0.09 2.85 7.70
C VAL A 40 -0.41 2.39 6.28
N LEU A 41 0.18 3.01 5.25
CA LEU A 41 0.03 2.59 3.86
C LEU A 41 0.60 1.20 3.58
N LEU A 42 1.76 0.88 4.14
CA LEU A 42 2.38 -0.43 3.95
C LEU A 42 1.54 -1.52 4.60
N LEU A 43 1.06 -1.29 5.83
CA LEU A 43 0.25 -2.26 6.57
C LEU A 43 -1.15 -2.46 5.98
N ILE A 44 -1.73 -1.47 5.29
CA ILE A 44 -3.06 -1.64 4.66
C ILE A 44 -3.02 -2.46 3.37
N GLY A 45 -1.85 -2.55 2.72
CA GLY A 45 -1.65 -3.39 1.52
C GLY A 45 -1.90 -4.87 1.80
N GLU A 46 -1.77 -5.29 3.06
CA GLU A 46 -1.95 -6.66 3.57
C GLU A 46 -3.44 -7.04 3.81
N ARG A 47 -4.41 -6.25 3.31
CA ARG A 47 -5.87 -6.42 3.54
C ARG A 47 -6.34 -6.25 4.99
N GLU A 48 -5.53 -5.62 5.82
CA GLU A 48 -5.85 -5.30 7.22
C GLU A 48 -6.91 -4.19 7.35
N ARG A 49 -7.84 -4.33 8.30
CA ARG A 49 -8.79 -3.25 8.65
C ARG A 49 -8.01 -2.11 9.34
N VAL A 50 -8.37 -0.86 9.05
CA VAL A 50 -7.72 0.33 9.65
C VAL A 50 -7.74 0.28 11.18
N SER A 51 -8.80 -0.26 11.78
CA SER A 51 -8.92 -0.46 13.23
C SER A 51 -7.93 -1.46 13.80
N HIS A 52 -7.53 -2.50 13.03
CA HIS A 52 -6.50 -3.43 13.43
C HIS A 52 -5.12 -2.76 13.37
N ILE A 53 -4.83 -2.03 12.28
CA ILE A 53 -3.58 -1.27 12.14
C ILE A 53 -3.44 -0.25 13.29
N ALA A 54 -4.53 0.43 13.66
CA ALA A 54 -4.55 1.34 14.80
C ALA A 54 -4.15 0.63 16.11
N ARG A 55 -4.62 -0.60 16.33
CA ARG A 55 -4.27 -1.42 17.50
C ARG A 55 -2.81 -1.84 17.49
N ILE A 56 -2.30 -2.35 16.36
CA ILE A 56 -0.89 -2.76 16.19
C ILE A 56 0.03 -1.58 16.48
N LEU A 57 -0.30 -0.40 15.94
CA LEU A 57 0.51 0.80 16.09
C LEU A 57 0.25 1.56 17.40
N LYS A 58 -0.66 1.08 18.25
CA LYS A 58 -1.10 1.76 19.49
C LYS A 58 -1.51 3.22 19.26
N LEU A 59 -2.33 3.44 18.24
CA LEU A 59 -2.84 4.76 17.84
C LEU A 59 -4.36 4.83 18.03
N PRO A 60 -4.93 6.03 18.25
CA PRO A 60 -6.35 6.26 18.05
C PRO A 60 -6.76 5.89 16.62
N VAL A 61 -7.93 5.27 16.45
CA VAL A 61 -8.44 4.84 15.15
C VAL A 61 -8.54 6.02 14.17
N GLU A 62 -8.99 7.18 14.65
CA GLU A 62 -9.06 8.43 13.88
C GLU A 62 -7.69 8.89 13.38
N THR A 63 -6.65 8.73 14.21
CA THR A 63 -5.28 9.05 13.83
C THR A 63 -4.78 8.12 12.72
N ALA A 64 -5.10 6.83 12.78
CA ALA A 64 -4.78 5.89 11.71
C ALA A 64 -5.51 6.26 10.40
N PHE A 65 -6.79 6.63 10.47
CA PHE A 65 -7.55 7.12 9.30
C PHE A 65 -6.95 8.40 8.71
N SER A 66 -6.62 9.38 9.56
CA SER A 66 -6.02 10.64 9.10
C SER A 66 -4.68 10.41 8.39
N ARG A 67 -3.82 9.56 8.98
CA ARG A 67 -2.53 9.17 8.38
C ARG A 67 -2.70 8.40 7.07
N LEU A 68 -3.69 7.50 6.99
CA LEU A 68 -4.01 6.80 5.75
C LEU A 68 -4.47 7.78 4.67
N ARG A 69 -5.34 8.74 5.01
CA ARG A 69 -5.83 9.76 4.07
C ARG A 69 -4.69 10.60 3.51
N LEU A 70 -3.81 11.10 4.39
CA LEU A 70 -2.65 11.88 4.00
C LEU A 70 -1.66 11.06 3.16
N GLY A 71 -1.38 9.82 3.60
CA GLY A 71 -0.54 8.88 2.86
C GLY A 71 -1.06 8.66 1.43
N ARG A 72 -2.37 8.38 1.26
CA ARG A 72 -2.99 8.22 -0.07
C ARG A 72 -2.85 9.47 -0.93
N LYS A 73 -3.05 10.66 -0.34
CA LYS A 73 -2.84 11.94 -1.04
C LYS A 73 -1.40 12.05 -1.55
N HIS A 74 -0.40 11.72 -0.73
CA HIS A 74 1.00 11.75 -1.16
C HIS A 74 1.33 10.67 -2.19
N LEU A 75 0.76 9.47 -2.05
CA LEU A 75 0.95 8.38 -3.00
C LEU A 75 0.45 8.73 -4.41
N VAL A 76 -0.68 9.44 -4.52
CA VAL A 76 -1.16 9.97 -5.82
C VAL A 76 -0.14 10.90 -6.47
N HIS A 77 0.56 11.74 -5.70
CA HIS A 77 1.62 12.60 -6.24
C HIS A 77 2.81 11.79 -6.74
N VAL A 78 3.20 10.74 -6.01
CA VAL A 78 4.25 9.79 -6.42
C VAL A 78 3.88 9.13 -7.75
N PHE A 79 2.66 8.60 -7.90
CA PHE A 79 2.21 7.99 -9.16
C PHE A 79 2.12 8.99 -10.32
N LYS A 80 1.67 10.23 -10.08
CA LYS A 80 1.67 11.28 -11.11
C LYS A 80 3.08 11.58 -11.60
N ARG A 81 4.09 11.57 -10.71
CA ARG A 81 5.50 11.74 -11.09
C ARG A 81 5.96 10.59 -11.99
N TRP A 82 5.60 9.35 -11.68
CA TRP A 82 6.00 8.18 -12.49
C TRP A 82 5.42 8.24 -13.90
N ARG A 83 4.14 8.63 -14.02
CA ARG A 83 3.49 8.79 -15.33
C ARG A 83 4.20 9.83 -16.21
N ARG A 84 4.90 10.81 -15.63
CA ARG A 84 5.66 11.83 -16.36
C ARG A 84 7.08 11.41 -16.72
N LEU A 85 7.63 10.40 -16.04
CA LEU A 85 8.98 9.87 -16.28
C LEU A 85 8.96 8.73 -17.33
N ARG A 86 7.78 8.43 -17.86
CA ARG A 86 7.52 7.38 -18.83
C ARG A 86 7.01 8.02 -20.11
#